data_AF-A0AAN0NFG0-F1
#
_entry.id   AF-A0AAN0NFG0-F1
#
_cell.length_a   1.000
_cell.length_b   1.000
_cell.length_c   1.000
_cell.angle_alpha   90.00
_cell.angle_beta   90.00
_cell.angle_gamma   90.00
#
_symmetry.space_group_name_H-M   'P 1'
#
loop_
_entity.id
_entity.type
_entity.pdbx_description
1 polymer ?
#
loop_
_entity_poly.entity_id
_entity_poly.type
_entity_poly.pdbx_seq_one_letter_code
_entity_poly.pdbx_strand_id
1 'polypeptide(L)'
;MIDDETVYKRHAQELGLATNGITGALWMIFFFYIPVFGNVVAFKDFRFSSDGGFLRSLYESEWVGLKNFEFLFSSDNAWIITRNTVLYNPGFIVIGTTCASLPLL
;
A
#
# COMPACT_ATOMS: atom_id res chain seq x y z
N MET A 1 -23.27 -42.53 -1.70
CA MET A 1 -22.15 -42.69 -2.64
C MET A 1 -22.07 -41.37 -3.39
N ILE A 2 -21.05 -40.54 -3.12
CA ILE A 2 -20.87 -39.28 -3.87
C ILE A 2 -20.39 -39.69 -5.26
N ASP A 3 -21.01 -39.13 -6.29
CA ASP A 3 -20.70 -39.40 -7.69
C ASP A 3 -19.31 -38.80 -8.05
N ASP A 4 -18.45 -39.61 -8.66
CA ASP A 4 -17.07 -39.23 -9.01
C ASP A 4 -17.03 -38.01 -9.97
N GLU A 5 -18.06 -37.81 -10.79
CA GLU A 5 -18.17 -36.67 -11.70
C GLU A 5 -18.34 -35.35 -10.93
N THR A 6 -19.14 -35.35 -9.87
CA THR A 6 -19.30 -34.18 -8.99
C THR A 6 -18.00 -33.80 -8.27
N VAL A 7 -17.19 -34.80 -7.87
CA VAL A 7 -15.89 -34.57 -7.22
C VAL A 7 -14.90 -33.98 -8.22
N TYR A 8 -14.83 -34.51 -9.43
CA TYR A 8 -13.95 -34.01 -10.48
C TYR A 8 -14.24 -32.55 -10.86
N LYS A 9 -15.52 -32.21 -11.10
CA LYS A 9 -15.94 -30.84 -11.43
C LYS A 9 -15.59 -29.85 -10.32
N ARG A 10 -15.72 -30.26 -9.06
CA ARG A 10 -15.36 -29.44 -7.90
C ARG A 10 -13.86 -29.13 -7.86
N HIS A 11 -13.00 -30.13 -8.04
CA HIS A 11 -11.55 -29.91 -8.04
C HIS A 11 -11.08 -29.06 -9.23
N ALA A 12 -11.65 -29.27 -10.42
CA ALA A 12 -11.35 -28.41 -11.57
C ALA A 12 -11.74 -26.95 -11.30
N GLN A 13 -12.87 -26.71 -10.63
CA GLN A 13 -13.31 -25.38 -10.25
C GLN A 13 -12.42 -24.77 -9.15
N GLU A 14 -12.01 -25.55 -8.14
CA GLU A 14 -11.09 -25.12 -7.08
C GLU A 14 -9.72 -24.72 -7.65
N LEU A 15 -9.17 -25.51 -8.58
CA LEU A 15 -7.93 -25.20 -9.29
C LEU A 15 -8.04 -23.95 -10.16
N GLY A 16 -9.19 -23.77 -10.83
CA GLY A 16 -9.49 -22.57 -11.61
C GLY A 16 -9.52 -21.31 -10.74
N LEU A 17 -10.17 -21.36 -9.58
CA LEU A 17 -10.19 -20.24 -8.62
C LEU A 17 -8.78 -19.95 -8.07
N ALA A 18 -8.02 -20.99 -7.70
CA ALA A 18 -6.66 -20.84 -7.20
C ALA A 18 -5.74 -20.16 -8.21
N THR A 19 -5.82 -20.53 -9.49
CA THR A 19 -5.01 -19.94 -10.57
C THR A 19 -5.28 -18.45 -10.74
N ASN A 20 -6.55 -18.04 -10.73
CA ASN A 20 -6.93 -16.62 -10.80
C ASN A 20 -6.44 -15.84 -9.56
N GLY A 21 -6.59 -16.44 -8.37
CA GLY A 21 -6.12 -15.86 -7.12
C GLY A 21 -4.60 -15.64 -7.12
N ILE A 22 -3.83 -16.63 -7.57
CA ILE A 22 -2.37 -16.54 -7.70
C ILE A 22 -1.98 -15.46 -8.71
N THR A 23 -2.67 -15.38 -9.85
CA THR A 23 -2.42 -14.33 -10.86
C THR A 23 -2.62 -12.94 -10.28
N GLY A 24 -3.72 -12.71 -9.55
CA GLY A 24 -3.98 -11.45 -8.85
C GLY A 24 -2.95 -11.15 -7.76
N ALA A 25 -2.54 -12.15 -6.98
CA ALA A 25 -1.53 -12.00 -5.95
C ALA A 25 -0.16 -11.60 -6.55
N LEU A 26 0.26 -12.23 -7.64
CA LEU A 26 1.49 -11.86 -8.35
C LEU A 26 1.43 -10.43 -8.86
N TRP A 27 0.31 -10.02 -9.46
CA TRP A 27 0.10 -8.63 -9.88
C TRP A 27 0.28 -7.65 -8.72
N MET A 28 -0.32 -7.95 -7.56
CA MET A 28 -0.16 -7.12 -6.37
C MET A 28 1.29 -7.04 -5.91
N ILE A 29 2.00 -8.17 -5.89
CA ILE A 29 3.41 -8.21 -5.47
C ILE A 29 4.26 -7.28 -6.35
N PHE A 30 4.14 -7.40 -7.67
CA PHE A 30 4.96 -6.63 -8.59
C PHE A 30 4.64 -5.13 -8.57
N PHE A 31 3.36 -4.76 -8.54
CA PHE A 31 2.97 -3.36 -8.72
C PHE A 31 2.69 -2.58 -7.43
N PHE A 32 2.47 -3.26 -6.30
CA PHE A 32 2.17 -2.59 -5.04
C PHE A 32 3.23 -2.88 -3.98
N TYR A 33 3.63 -4.15 -3.77
CA TYR A 33 4.57 -4.48 -2.69
C TYR A 33 6.02 -4.13 -3.02
N ILE A 34 6.50 -4.43 -4.24
CA ILE A 34 7.87 -4.07 -4.64
C ILE A 34 8.09 -2.54 -4.61
N PRO A 35 7.18 -1.69 -5.14
CA PRO A 35 7.36 -0.24 -5.05
C PRO A 35 7.34 0.27 -3.60
N VAL A 36 6.44 -0.26 -2.75
CA VAL A 36 6.36 0.12 -1.34
C VAL A 36 7.62 -0.26 -0.57
N PHE A 37 8.30 -1.36 -0.94
CA PHE A 37 9.60 -1.68 -0.37
C PHE A 37 10.62 -0.56 -0.56
N GLY A 38 10.53 0.20 -1.66
CA GLY A 38 11.37 1.38 -1.91
C GLY A 38 11.25 2.48 -0.85
N ASN A 39 10.15 2.53 -0.08
CA ASN A 39 9.97 3.51 1.00
C ASN A 39 11.02 3.37 2.11
N VAL A 40 11.71 2.23 2.20
CA VAL A 40 12.82 2.02 3.15
C VAL A 40 13.94 3.06 2.96
N VAL A 41 14.08 3.61 1.75
CA VAL A 41 15.02 4.71 1.44
C VAL A 41 14.84 5.91 2.38
N ALA A 42 13.61 6.22 2.79
CA ALA A 42 13.35 7.37 3.66
C ALA A 42 13.96 7.22 5.06
N PHE A 43 14.29 5.99 5.49
CA PHE A 43 14.89 5.69 6.79
C PHE A 43 16.42 5.55 6.75
N LYS A 44 17.02 5.73 5.56
CA LYS A 44 18.46 5.60 5.33
C LYS A 44 19.05 6.93 4.86
N ASP A 45 20.34 7.16 5.10
CA ASP A 45 21.07 8.27 4.49
C ASP A 45 21.41 7.90 3.04
N PHE A 46 20.38 7.87 2.20
CA PHE A 46 20.46 7.30 0.87
C PHE A 46 21.21 8.20 -0.10
N ARG A 47 22.29 7.68 -0.68
CA ARG A 47 23.07 8.35 -1.73
C ARG A 47 23.12 7.43 -2.95
N PHE A 48 22.58 7.91 -4.07
CA PHE A 48 22.57 7.14 -5.31
C PHE A 48 23.98 7.03 -5.89
N SER A 49 24.49 5.80 -6.02
CA SER A 49 25.79 5.51 -6.60
C SER A 49 25.64 4.86 -7.98
N SER A 50 26.30 5.43 -8.98
CA SER A 50 26.26 4.96 -10.38
C SER A 50 26.88 3.58 -10.59
N ASP A 51 27.77 3.14 -9.68
CA ASP A 51 28.56 1.90 -9.81
C ASP A 51 27.84 0.62 -9.34
N GLY A 52 26.57 0.70 -8.91
CA GLY A 52 25.82 -0.51 -8.53
C GLY A 52 24.30 -0.37 -8.42
N GLY A 53 23.74 0.74 -8.90
CA GLY A 53 22.31 0.95 -8.99
C GLY A 53 21.61 1.05 -7.63
N PHE A 54 20.28 0.95 -7.67
CA PHE A 54 19.41 1.19 -6.51
C PHE A 54 19.66 0.23 -5.35
N LEU A 55 19.75 -1.09 -5.62
CA LEU A 55 19.86 -2.10 -4.57
C LEU A 55 21.17 -2.01 -3.79
N ARG A 56 22.29 -1.76 -4.49
CA ARG A 56 23.59 -1.58 -3.84
C ARG A 56 23.62 -0.30 -3.02
N SER A 57 23.13 0.80 -3.58
CA SER A 57 23.01 2.07 -2.88
C SER A 57 22.15 1.91 -1.61
N LEU A 58 21.06 1.14 -1.70
CA LEU A 58 20.19 0.88 -0.56
C LEU A 58 20.87 0.03 0.52
N TYR A 59 21.69 -0.95 0.16
CA TYR A 59 22.42 -1.79 1.11
C TYR A 59 23.56 -1.02 1.80
N GLU A 60 24.37 -0.29 1.03
CA GLU A 60 25.54 0.46 1.51
C GLU A 60 25.17 1.69 2.36
N SER A 61 24.00 2.29 2.14
CA SER A 61 23.56 3.47 2.91
C SER A 61 23.40 3.13 4.40
N GLU A 62 23.72 4.07 5.29
CA GLU A 62 23.53 3.88 6.72
C GLU A 62 22.05 4.03 7.12
N TRP A 63 21.63 3.31 8.16
CA TRP A 63 20.29 3.44 8.71
C TRP A 63 20.24 4.62 9.70
N VAL A 64 19.44 5.64 9.37
CA VAL A 64 19.31 6.86 10.18
C VAL A 64 17.94 7.00 10.85
N GLY A 65 17.07 6.01 10.68
CA GLY A 65 15.74 5.97 11.30
C GLY A 65 14.88 7.16 10.88
N LEU A 66 14.38 7.94 11.84
CA LEU A 66 13.47 9.05 11.58
C LEU A 66 14.15 10.40 11.32
N LYS A 67 15.49 10.45 11.25
CA LYS A 67 16.23 11.71 11.09
C LYS A 67 15.78 12.52 9.85
N ASN A 68 15.50 11.86 8.74
CA ASN A 68 15.02 12.52 7.51
C ASN A 68 13.60 13.11 7.66
N PHE A 69 12.83 12.66 8.66
CA PHE A 69 11.48 13.13 8.93
C PHE A 69 11.43 14.29 9.93
N GLU A 70 12.55 14.64 10.58
CA GLU A 70 12.60 15.71 11.57
C GLU A 70 12.08 17.04 11.00
N PHE A 71 12.45 17.36 9.74
CA PHE A 71 11.95 18.52 9.02
C PHE A 71 10.41 18.53 8.86
N LEU A 72 9.81 17.36 8.66
CA LEU A 72 8.36 17.25 8.51
C LEU A 72 7.64 17.51 9.83
N PHE A 73 8.27 17.23 10.97
CA PHE A 73 7.67 17.47 12.29
C PHE A 73 8.05 18.82 12.90
N SER A 74 9.15 19.44 12.46
CA SER A 74 9.59 20.75 12.94
C SER A 74 8.95 21.93 12.20
N SER A 75 8.26 21.67 11.09
CA SER A 75 7.65 22.72 10.25
C SER A 75 6.20 22.98 10.64
N ASP A 76 5.88 24.22 11.04
CA ASP A 76 4.50 24.64 11.36
C ASP A 76 3.52 24.39 10.21
N ASN A 77 3.99 24.53 8.96
CA ASN A 77 3.19 24.29 7.77
C ASN A 77 2.81 22.81 7.61
N ALA A 78 3.71 21.90 7.96
CA ALA A 78 3.44 20.47 7.87
C ALA A 78 2.31 20.06 8.82
N TRP A 79 2.31 20.60 10.05
CA TRP A 79 1.22 20.36 11.01
C TRP A 79 -0.13 20.87 10.49
N ILE A 80 -0.18 22.08 9.92
CA ILE A 80 -1.41 22.66 9.37
C ILE A 80 -1.96 21.78 8.23
N ILE A 81 -1.10 21.36 7.30
CA ILE A 81 -1.48 20.51 6.17
C ILE A 81 -1.99 19.16 6.66
N THR A 82 -1.23 18.47 7.53
CA THR A 82 -1.62 17.18 8.10
C THR A 82 -2.95 17.26 8.82
N ARG A 83 -3.14 18.28 9.67
CA ARG A 83 -4.40 18.50 10.39
C ARG A 83 -5.56 18.69 9.42
N ASN A 84 -5.39 19.51 8.39
CA ASN A 84 -6.45 19.76 7.42
C ASN A 84 -6.82 18.47 6.67
N THR A 85 -5.84 17.71 6.16
CA THR A 85 -6.10 16.44 5.46
C THR A 85 -6.80 15.43 6.36
N VAL A 86 -6.34 15.29 7.61
CA VAL A 86 -6.92 14.34 8.58
C VAL A 86 -8.33 14.74 9.01
N LEU A 87 -8.64 16.03 9.13
CA LEU A 87 -9.97 16.49 9.55
C LEU A 87 -10.97 16.54 8.39
N TYR A 88 -10.54 16.91 7.19
CA TYR A 88 -11.44 16.99 6.04
C TYR A 88 -11.93 15.62 5.57
N ASN A 89 -11.12 14.56 5.64
CA ASN A 89 -11.53 13.21 5.25
C ASN A 89 -12.75 12.68 6.02
N PRO A 90 -12.75 12.60 7.37
CA PRO A 90 -13.91 12.16 8.13
C PRO A 90 -15.06 13.17 8.04
N GLY A 91 -14.78 14.48 7.97
CA GLY A 91 -15.81 15.49 7.74
C GLY A 91 -16.57 15.24 6.45
N PHE A 92 -15.87 14.93 5.36
CA PHE A 92 -16.45 14.58 4.07
C PHE A 92 -17.30 13.31 4.15
N ILE A 93 -16.79 12.26 4.81
CA ILE A 93 -17.52 10.99 4.97
C ILE A 93 -18.82 11.20 5.76
N VAL A 94 -18.77 11.92 6.88
CA VAL A 94 -19.95 12.17 7.73
C VAL A 94 -20.97 13.01 6.99
N ILE A 95 -20.57 14.15 6.44
CA ILE A 95 -21.48 15.05 5.72
C ILE A 95 -22.10 14.34 4.50
N GLY A 96 -21.27 13.65 3.70
CA GLY A 96 -21.72 12.92 2.51
C GLY A 96 -22.69 11.80 2.85
N THR A 97 -22.40 11.02 3.90
CA THR A 97 -23.25 9.91 4.35
C THR A 97 -24.56 10.42 4.93
N THR A 98 -24.54 11.46 5.79
CA THR A 98 -25.76 12.04 6.36
C THR A 98 -26.64 12.66 5.28
N CYS A 99 -26.05 13.42 4.35
CA CYS A 99 -26.78 14.01 3.22
C CYS A 99 -27.43 12.93 2.33
N ALA A 100 -26.72 11.85 2.00
CA ALA A 100 -27.25 10.75 1.20
C ALA A 100 -28.32 9.92 1.92
N SER A 101 -28.25 9.81 3.25
CA SER A 101 -29.21 9.05 4.06
C SER A 101 -30.48 9.81 4.43
N LEU A 102 -30.50 11.14 4.27
CA LEU A 102 -31.68 11.95 4.57
C LEU A 102 -32.69 11.86 3.41
N PRO A 103 -33.91 11.35 3.64
CA PRO A 103 -34.89 11.11 2.56
C PRO A 103 -35.55 12.38 1.99
N LEU A 104 -34.96 13.57 2.17
CA LEU A 104 -35.50 14.86 1.74
C LEU A 104 -34.82 15.45 0.49
N LEU A 105 -33.99 14.65 -0.20
CA LEU A 105 -33.50 14.87 -1.57
C LEU A 105 -33.75 13.60 -2.39
#